data_AF-A0AAW0PAH6-F1
#
_entry.id   AF-A0AAW0PAH6-F1
#
_cell.length_a   1.000
_cell.length_b   1.000
_cell.length_c   1.000
_cell.angle_alpha   90.00
_cell.angle_beta   90.00
_cell.angle_gamma   90.00
#
_symmetry.space_group_name_H-M   'P 1'
#
loop_
_entity.id
_entity.type
_entity.pdbx_description
1 polymer ?
#
loop_
_entity_poly.entity_id
_entity_poly.type
_entity_poly.pdbx_seq_one_letter_code
_entity_poly.pdbx_strand_id
1 'polypeptide(L)'
;MAEVFGSELNRNKKYTFGPGAKIAVFTWQGCTVNLYGKPEVAYVSKDTPMLLYLNTHAALEQMRKQAEKDNERGPRVMVVGPTDVGKSTICRLLLSYAVRVGRRPTFVELDVGQSGVSVPGTVSALCIERPADVEEGFSVQAPLVYHFGSTTPGTNIKLYNKLTSCLAEVFSQRCEVNRKASVGGCIINTCGWVKGSGYQALVHCASAFEVDVVLVLDHERLYNELKRDLPHFVRVVLLPKSGGVVERSKECRREARDDKIREYFYGFRGITFYPFSYEVRFSDVRIYKIGAPSIPTHACH
;
A
#
# COMPACT_ATOMS: atom_id res chain seq x y z
N MET A 1 6.44 5.16 -25.33
CA MET A 1 5.34 5.08 -24.34
C MET A 1 5.85 5.56 -22.99
N ALA A 2 5.07 6.33 -22.21
CA ALA A 2 5.48 6.83 -20.90
C ALA A 2 4.49 6.40 -19.82
N GLU A 3 4.94 6.30 -18.57
CA GLU A 3 4.14 5.85 -17.43
C GLU A 3 4.48 6.60 -16.13
N VAL A 4 3.51 6.68 -15.23
CA VAL A 4 3.67 7.16 -13.85
C VAL A 4 3.36 6.00 -12.92
N PHE A 5 4.40 5.49 -12.25
CA PHE A 5 4.28 4.38 -11.29
C PHE A 5 3.48 3.17 -11.83
N GLY A 6 3.70 2.82 -13.10
CA GLY A 6 3.09 1.69 -13.79
C GLY A 6 1.82 2.00 -14.58
N SER A 7 1.23 3.18 -14.38
CA SER A 7 0.06 3.67 -15.12
C SER A 7 0.49 4.34 -16.42
N GLU A 8 0.00 3.84 -17.56
CA GLU A 8 0.36 4.36 -18.88
C GLU A 8 -0.23 5.77 -19.11
N LEU A 9 0.56 6.65 -19.70
CA LEU A 9 0.14 7.99 -20.09
C LEU A 9 -0.45 7.96 -21.50
N ASN A 10 -1.71 8.34 -21.63
CA ASN A 10 -2.34 8.62 -22.92
C ASN A 10 -1.69 9.82 -23.62
N ARG A 11 -1.31 9.63 -24.89
CA ARG A 11 -0.74 10.69 -25.74
C ARG A 11 -1.70 11.87 -25.83
N ASN A 12 -1.18 13.09 -25.69
CA ASN A 12 -1.92 14.36 -25.74
C ASN A 12 -2.98 14.57 -24.65
N LYS A 13 -3.13 13.66 -23.68
CA LYS A 13 -3.94 13.91 -22.48
C LYS A 13 -3.15 14.78 -21.49
N LYS A 14 -3.80 15.79 -20.93
CA LYS A 14 -3.25 16.60 -19.84
C LYS A 14 -3.54 15.92 -18.50
N TYR A 15 -2.55 15.90 -17.62
CA TYR A 15 -2.67 15.41 -16.24
C TYR A 15 -2.25 16.53 -15.29
N THR A 16 -3.00 16.72 -14.21
CA THR A 16 -2.88 17.86 -13.30
C THR A 16 -2.56 17.41 -11.88
N PHE A 17 -1.32 17.63 -11.46
CA PHE A 17 -0.87 17.31 -10.12
C PHE A 17 -1.03 18.50 -9.18
N GLY A 18 -1.23 18.23 -7.88
CA GLY A 18 -1.43 19.28 -6.89
C GLY A 18 -0.15 19.84 -6.30
N PRO A 19 -0.24 20.95 -5.55
CA PRO A 19 0.87 21.44 -4.75
C PRO A 19 1.44 20.30 -3.88
N GLY A 20 2.76 20.21 -3.81
CA GLY A 20 3.45 19.16 -3.04
C GLY A 20 3.49 17.77 -3.70
N ALA A 21 2.88 17.59 -4.88
CA ALA A 21 2.95 16.32 -5.60
C ALA A 21 4.38 16.01 -6.05
N LYS A 22 4.85 14.81 -5.71
CA LYS A 22 6.16 14.28 -6.12
C LYS A 22 5.93 13.17 -7.14
N ILE A 23 6.20 13.45 -8.41
CA ILE A 23 5.88 12.57 -9.54
C ILE A 23 7.15 12.20 -10.30
N ALA A 24 7.22 10.95 -10.76
CA ALA A 24 8.23 10.50 -11.70
C ALA A 24 7.53 9.96 -12.96
N VAL A 25 7.87 10.54 -14.12
CA VAL A 25 7.45 10.01 -15.42
C VAL A 25 8.59 9.17 -15.96
N PHE A 26 8.31 7.91 -16.27
CA PHE A 26 9.27 6.96 -16.81
C PHE A 26 8.91 6.57 -18.25
N THR A 27 9.91 6.23 -19.06
CA THR A 27 9.71 5.73 -20.43
C THR A 27 10.69 4.62 -20.76
N TRP A 28 10.19 3.54 -21.37
CA TRP A 28 11.01 2.43 -21.86
C TRP A 28 11.63 2.70 -23.23
N GLN A 29 11.06 3.60 -24.02
CA GLN A 29 11.34 3.77 -25.45
C GLN A 29 11.72 5.21 -25.83
N GLY A 30 11.82 6.09 -24.83
CA GLY A 30 11.87 7.54 -25.05
C GLY A 30 10.47 8.18 -25.13
N CYS A 31 10.38 9.41 -24.66
CA CYS A 31 9.18 10.26 -24.78
C CYS A 31 9.56 11.73 -24.62
N THR A 32 8.73 12.62 -25.14
CA THR A 32 8.76 14.06 -24.83
C THR A 32 7.58 14.39 -23.93
N VAL A 33 7.84 15.10 -22.84
CA VAL A 33 6.81 15.53 -21.87
C VAL A 33 6.80 17.06 -21.84
N ASN A 34 5.62 17.65 -21.99
CA ASN A 34 5.42 19.09 -21.82
C ASN A 34 4.94 19.34 -20.39
N LEU A 35 5.74 20.08 -19.61
CA LEU A 35 5.39 20.49 -18.25
C LEU A 35 4.86 21.92 -18.26
N TYR A 36 3.70 22.14 -17.66
CA TYR A 36 3.08 23.45 -17.50
C TYR A 36 2.98 23.80 -16.01
N GLY A 37 3.29 25.05 -15.65
CA GLY A 37 3.32 25.52 -14.26
C GLY A 37 4.75 25.71 -13.73
N LYS A 38 4.87 26.06 -12.44
CA LYS A 38 6.15 26.34 -11.78
C LYS A 38 6.50 25.19 -10.81
N PRO A 39 7.31 24.20 -11.23
CA PRO A 39 7.79 23.18 -10.32
C PRO A 39 8.82 23.76 -9.33
N GLU A 40 8.89 23.20 -8.13
CA GLU A 40 10.01 23.47 -7.21
C GLU A 40 11.31 22.86 -7.76
N VAL A 41 11.24 21.60 -8.22
CA VAL A 41 12.34 20.87 -8.83
C VAL A 41 11.82 20.05 -10.00
N ALA A 42 12.52 20.10 -11.13
CA ALA A 42 12.26 19.24 -12.29
C ALA A 42 13.60 18.86 -12.96
N TYR A 43 13.85 17.56 -13.10
CA TYR A 43 15.07 17.04 -13.72
C TYR A 43 14.81 15.67 -14.34
N VAL A 44 15.75 15.22 -15.18
CA VAL A 44 15.72 13.89 -15.79
C VAL A 44 16.80 13.02 -15.15
N SER A 45 16.42 11.87 -14.61
CA SER A 45 17.38 10.85 -14.15
C SER A 45 17.49 9.73 -15.18
N LYS A 46 18.73 9.33 -15.51
CA LYS A 46 19.01 8.13 -16.31
C LYS A 46 19.23 6.89 -15.44
N ASP A 47 19.66 7.08 -14.20
CA ASP A 47 19.87 6.00 -13.26
C ASP A 47 18.59 5.76 -12.47
N THR A 48 17.94 4.62 -12.72
CA THR A 48 16.69 4.23 -12.05
C THR A 48 16.65 2.72 -11.83
N PRO A 49 16.05 2.26 -10.72
CA PRO A 49 15.89 0.83 -10.43
C PRO A 49 14.74 0.16 -11.22
N MET A 50 14.22 0.81 -12.27
CA MET A 50 13.03 0.33 -13.01
C MET A 50 13.22 -1.05 -13.64
N LEU A 51 14.43 -1.37 -14.13
CA LEU A 51 14.73 -2.71 -14.64
C LEU A 51 14.62 -3.79 -13.55
N LEU A 52 15.07 -3.49 -12.32
CA LEU A 52 14.94 -4.41 -11.18
C LEU A 52 13.48 -4.62 -10.80
N TYR A 53 12.68 -3.54 -10.83
CA TYR A 53 11.24 -3.63 -10.55
C TYR A 53 10.49 -4.41 -11.64
N LEU A 54 10.85 -4.22 -12.91
CA LEU A 54 10.30 -5.01 -14.02
C LEU A 54 10.67 -6.49 -13.91
N ASN A 55 11.93 -6.81 -13.62
CA ASN A 55 12.38 -8.19 -13.40
C ASN A 55 11.66 -8.84 -12.21
N THR A 56 11.44 -8.08 -11.13
CA THR A 56 10.64 -8.52 -9.98
C THR A 56 9.22 -8.86 -10.41
N HIS A 57 8.56 -7.98 -11.18
CA HIS A 57 7.23 -8.26 -11.72
C HIS A 57 7.20 -9.51 -12.61
N ALA A 58 8.18 -9.66 -13.52
CA ALA A 58 8.28 -10.81 -14.41
C ALA A 58 8.41 -12.14 -13.63
N ALA A 59 9.23 -12.15 -12.57
CA ALA A 59 9.36 -13.32 -11.70
C ALA A 59 8.05 -13.64 -10.95
N LEU A 60 7.35 -12.63 -10.44
CA LEU A 60 6.04 -12.81 -9.80
C LEU A 60 5.00 -13.33 -10.79
N GLU A 61 5.03 -12.88 -12.04
CA GLU A 61 4.13 -13.39 -13.08
C GLU A 61 4.43 -14.84 -13.45
N GLN A 62 5.70 -15.26 -13.48
CA GLN A 62 6.05 -16.67 -13.62
C GLN A 62 5.47 -17.52 -12.49
N MET A 63 5.56 -17.03 -11.23
CA MET A 63 4.93 -17.71 -10.09
C MET A 63 3.41 -17.82 -10.26
N ARG A 64 2.73 -16.77 -10.76
CA ARG A 64 1.29 -16.82 -11.05
C ARG A 64 0.94 -17.82 -12.14
N LYS A 65 1.69 -17.86 -13.23
CA LYS A 65 1.49 -18.83 -14.32
C LYS A 65 1.66 -20.27 -13.84
N GLN A 66 2.65 -20.52 -12.99
CA GLN A 66 2.86 -21.83 -12.41
C GLN A 66 1.70 -22.21 -11.47
N ALA A 67 1.31 -21.32 -10.56
CA ALA A 67 0.16 -21.54 -9.67
C ALA A 67 -1.15 -21.75 -10.43
N GLU A 68 -1.34 -21.06 -11.56
CA GLU A 68 -2.48 -21.26 -12.43
C GLU A 68 -2.51 -22.67 -13.03
N LYS A 69 -1.35 -23.14 -13.53
CA LYS A 69 -1.16 -24.47 -14.11
C LYS A 69 -1.35 -25.60 -13.09
N ASP A 70 -0.82 -25.42 -11.88
CA ASP A 70 -0.81 -26.45 -10.83
C ASP A 70 -2.07 -26.40 -9.94
N ASN A 71 -3.02 -25.53 -10.26
CA ASN A 71 -4.20 -25.26 -9.46
C ASN A 71 -3.92 -24.77 -8.01
N GLU A 72 -2.80 -24.09 -7.80
CA GLU A 72 -2.37 -23.52 -6.52
C GLU A 72 -2.70 -22.02 -6.40
N ARG A 73 -2.38 -21.41 -5.25
CA ARG A 73 -2.53 -19.96 -5.02
C ARG A 73 -1.36 -19.18 -5.62
N GLY A 74 -1.61 -17.94 -6.00
CA GLY A 74 -0.59 -17.00 -6.48
C GLY A 74 0.35 -16.51 -5.36
N PRO A 75 1.38 -15.75 -5.74
CA PRO A 75 2.39 -15.26 -4.81
C PRO A 75 1.81 -14.20 -3.87
N ARG A 76 2.11 -14.33 -2.58
CA ARG A 76 1.85 -13.34 -1.55
C ARG A 76 3.17 -12.62 -1.24
N VAL A 77 3.21 -11.32 -1.53
CA VAL A 77 4.45 -10.52 -1.56
C VAL A 77 4.40 -9.45 -0.49
N MET A 78 5.39 -9.43 0.41
CA MET A 78 5.51 -8.40 1.44
C MET A 78 6.61 -7.40 1.10
N VAL A 79 6.30 -6.10 1.15
CA VAL A 79 7.26 -5.02 0.92
C VAL A 79 7.63 -4.37 2.25
N VAL A 80 8.91 -4.41 2.60
CA VAL A 80 9.45 -3.95 3.90
C VAL A 80 10.63 -3.01 3.73
N GLY A 81 10.91 -2.23 4.76
CA GLY A 81 11.97 -1.23 4.77
C GLY A 81 11.61 -0.01 5.63
N PRO A 82 12.57 0.85 5.97
CA PRO A 82 12.33 2.03 6.81
C PRO A 82 11.40 3.03 6.12
N THR A 83 11.09 4.14 6.79
CA THR A 83 10.37 5.25 6.16
C THR A 83 11.16 5.82 4.97
N ASP A 84 10.45 6.35 3.97
CA ASP A 84 11.03 7.10 2.84
C ASP A 84 12.02 6.31 1.95
N VAL A 85 11.68 5.04 1.68
CA VAL A 85 12.40 4.19 0.69
C VAL A 85 11.58 3.83 -0.54
N GLY A 86 10.34 4.34 -0.65
CA GLY A 86 9.47 4.13 -1.82
C GLY A 86 8.57 2.88 -1.77
N LYS A 87 8.28 2.34 -0.59
CA LYS A 87 7.43 1.13 -0.43
C LYS A 87 6.06 1.24 -1.11
N SER A 88 5.32 2.32 -0.85
CA SER A 88 4.01 2.53 -1.48
C SER A 88 4.11 2.69 -3.00
N THR A 89 5.20 3.30 -3.48
CA THR A 89 5.47 3.49 -4.92
C THR A 89 5.72 2.16 -5.62
N ILE A 90 6.56 1.29 -5.06
CA ILE A 90 6.80 -0.04 -5.66
C ILE A 90 5.55 -0.92 -5.58
N CYS A 91 4.75 -0.82 -4.51
CA CYS A 91 3.47 -1.52 -4.43
C CYS A 91 2.55 -1.08 -5.58
N ARG A 92 2.38 0.24 -5.79
CA ARG A 92 1.58 0.78 -6.90
C ARG A 92 2.08 0.31 -8.26
N LEU A 93 3.40 0.31 -8.46
CA LEU A 93 4.03 -0.15 -9.71
C LEU A 93 3.74 -1.62 -9.99
N LEU A 94 4.04 -2.51 -9.03
CA LEU A 94 3.87 -3.95 -9.20
C LEU A 94 2.41 -4.37 -9.36
N LEU A 95 1.49 -3.72 -8.64
CA LEU A 95 0.04 -3.92 -8.80
C LEU A 95 -0.43 -3.46 -10.19
N SER A 96 0.01 -2.29 -10.64
CA SER A 96 -0.37 -1.77 -11.97
C SER A 96 0.15 -2.66 -13.10
N TYR A 97 1.39 -3.15 -13.00
CA TYR A 97 1.93 -4.12 -13.95
C TYR A 97 1.16 -5.44 -13.94
N ALA A 98 0.81 -5.98 -12.76
CA ALA A 98 0.01 -7.20 -12.65
C ALA A 98 -1.34 -7.08 -13.36
N VAL A 99 -2.03 -5.94 -13.20
CA VAL A 99 -3.31 -5.73 -13.88
C VAL A 99 -3.17 -5.53 -15.38
N ARG A 100 -2.09 -4.88 -15.84
CA ARG A 100 -1.80 -4.72 -17.28
C ARG A 100 -1.65 -6.05 -18.01
N VAL A 101 -1.22 -7.11 -17.31
CA VAL A 101 -1.16 -8.49 -17.85
C VAL A 101 -2.37 -9.34 -17.47
N GLY A 102 -3.48 -8.72 -17.05
CA GLY A 102 -4.76 -9.39 -16.84
C GLY A 102 -4.96 -10.05 -15.47
N ARG A 103 -4.06 -9.84 -14.50
CA ARG A 103 -4.20 -10.37 -13.14
C ARG A 103 -5.11 -9.48 -12.28
N ARG A 104 -5.62 -10.03 -11.18
CA ARG A 104 -6.43 -9.32 -10.17
C ARG A 104 -5.83 -9.46 -8.77
N PRO A 105 -4.64 -8.86 -8.51
CA PRO A 105 -4.02 -8.95 -7.20
C PRO A 105 -4.79 -8.17 -6.14
N THR A 106 -4.61 -8.56 -4.88
CA THR A 106 -5.09 -7.78 -3.74
C THR A 106 -3.97 -6.89 -3.21
N PHE A 107 -4.23 -5.59 -3.08
CA PHE A 107 -3.37 -4.68 -2.33
C PHE A 107 -3.73 -4.77 -0.85
N VAL A 108 -2.76 -5.07 0.00
CA VAL A 108 -2.91 -5.05 1.45
C VAL A 108 -2.09 -3.88 1.99
N GLU A 109 -2.73 -3.00 2.75
CA GLU A 109 -2.11 -1.82 3.35
C GLU A 109 -2.11 -1.97 4.87
N LEU A 110 -0.91 -2.13 5.44
CA LEU A 110 -0.69 -2.24 6.89
C LEU A 110 -0.02 -0.99 7.47
N ASP A 111 0.29 0.03 6.67
CA ASP A 111 0.75 1.32 7.18
C ASP A 111 -0.42 2.16 7.73
N VAL A 112 -0.66 2.01 9.04
CA VAL A 112 -1.67 2.79 9.77
C VAL A 112 -1.35 4.29 9.83
N GLY A 113 -0.10 4.70 9.55
CA GLY A 113 0.31 6.10 9.59
C GLY A 113 0.05 6.85 8.28
N GLN A 114 0.15 6.16 7.14
CA GLN A 114 -0.01 6.72 5.79
C GLN A 114 -0.78 5.74 4.89
N SER A 115 -2.06 5.51 5.20
CA SER A 115 -2.92 4.59 4.44
C SER A 115 -3.22 5.14 3.05
N GLY A 116 -2.95 4.34 2.01
CA GLY A 116 -3.31 4.67 0.62
C GLY A 116 -4.75 4.33 0.23
N VAL A 117 -5.46 3.55 1.04
CA VAL A 117 -6.78 2.97 0.70
C VAL A 117 -7.92 3.66 1.44
N SER A 118 -7.73 3.99 2.72
CA SER A 118 -8.76 4.56 3.58
C SER A 118 -8.17 5.68 4.44
N VAL A 119 -8.91 6.12 5.45
CA VAL A 119 -8.44 7.12 6.42
C VAL A 119 -7.25 6.59 7.24
N PRO A 120 -6.39 7.46 7.78
CA PRO A 120 -5.31 7.05 8.68
C PRO A 120 -5.82 6.27 9.90
N GLY A 121 -4.96 5.44 10.48
CA GLY A 121 -5.32 4.57 11.59
C GLY A 121 -6.12 3.35 11.17
N THR A 122 -5.93 2.88 9.93
CA THR A 122 -6.61 1.69 9.39
C THR A 122 -5.61 0.70 8.83
N VAL A 123 -5.96 -0.59 8.88
CA VAL A 123 -5.37 -1.63 8.04
C VAL A 123 -6.43 -2.09 7.04
N SER A 124 -6.04 -2.37 5.80
CA SER A 124 -7.04 -2.59 4.75
C SER A 124 -6.57 -3.50 3.62
N ALA A 125 -7.52 -4.03 2.87
CA ALA A 125 -7.29 -4.76 1.63
C ALA A 125 -8.22 -4.25 0.51
N LEU A 126 -7.66 -4.09 -0.69
CA LEU A 126 -8.35 -3.60 -1.89
C LEU A 126 -8.02 -4.51 -3.08
N CYS A 127 -9.04 -5.00 -3.77
CA CYS A 127 -8.81 -5.75 -5.01
C CYS A 127 -8.53 -4.79 -6.15
N ILE A 128 -7.41 -5.00 -6.85
CA ILE A 128 -7.00 -4.13 -7.95
C ILE A 128 -7.42 -4.79 -9.26
N GLU A 129 -8.40 -4.19 -9.93
CA GLU A 129 -8.94 -4.70 -11.19
C GLU A 129 -8.55 -3.87 -12.41
N ARG A 130 -8.10 -2.64 -12.19
CA ARG A 130 -7.66 -1.69 -13.21
C ARG A 130 -6.36 -1.02 -12.76
N PRO A 131 -5.47 -0.63 -13.70
CA PRO A 131 -4.29 0.18 -13.35
C PRO A 131 -4.73 1.42 -12.57
N ALA A 132 -3.87 1.92 -11.69
CA ALA A 132 -4.14 3.17 -10.99
C ALA A 132 -4.39 4.29 -12.00
N ASP A 133 -5.37 5.17 -11.74
CA ASP A 133 -5.39 6.45 -12.42
C ASP A 133 -4.12 7.23 -12.07
N VAL A 134 -3.61 8.00 -13.03
CA VAL A 134 -2.35 8.74 -12.90
C VAL A 134 -2.43 9.77 -11.78
N GLU A 135 -3.55 10.48 -11.68
CA GLU A 135 -3.81 11.55 -10.72
C GLU A 135 -4.38 10.99 -9.41
N GLU A 136 -5.37 10.10 -9.49
CA GLU A 136 -6.15 9.67 -8.33
C GLU A 136 -5.57 8.44 -7.60
N GLY A 137 -4.80 7.60 -8.29
CA GLY A 137 -4.37 6.31 -7.76
C GLY A 137 -5.39 5.20 -8.02
N PHE A 138 -5.44 4.20 -7.14
CA PHE A 138 -6.35 3.06 -7.34
C PHE A 138 -7.80 3.43 -7.05
N SER A 139 -8.72 2.95 -7.89
CA SER A 139 -10.15 3.07 -7.62
C SER A 139 -10.52 2.27 -6.37
N VAL A 140 -10.98 2.96 -5.34
CA VAL A 140 -11.35 2.35 -4.06
C VAL A 140 -12.80 1.85 -4.14
N GLN A 141 -12.96 0.59 -4.52
CA GLN A 141 -14.27 -0.08 -4.62
C GLN A 141 -14.37 -1.21 -3.60
N ALA A 142 -15.32 -1.10 -2.67
CA ALA A 142 -15.59 -2.08 -1.61
C ALA A 142 -14.30 -2.60 -0.90
N PRO A 143 -13.45 -1.71 -0.33
CA PRO A 143 -12.29 -2.14 0.42
C PRO A 143 -12.72 -2.85 1.71
N LEU A 144 -11.94 -3.85 2.14
CA LEU A 144 -12.01 -4.37 3.49
C LEU A 144 -11.16 -3.48 4.39
N VAL A 145 -11.74 -2.90 5.44
CA VAL A 145 -11.05 -1.94 6.30
C VAL A 145 -11.30 -2.29 7.77
N TYR A 146 -10.23 -2.37 8.54
CA TYR A 146 -10.28 -2.46 9.99
C TYR A 146 -9.74 -1.18 10.62
N HIS A 147 -10.47 -0.64 11.59
CA HIS A 147 -10.05 0.55 12.33
C HIS A 147 -9.11 0.16 13.47
N PHE A 148 -7.87 0.64 13.39
CA PHE A 148 -6.86 0.52 14.45
C PHE A 148 -6.89 1.71 15.42
N GLY A 149 -7.16 2.92 14.92
CA GLY A 149 -7.38 4.11 15.76
C GLY A 149 -6.11 4.85 16.21
N SER A 150 -4.94 4.48 15.70
CA SER A 150 -3.68 5.22 15.93
C SER A 150 -2.83 5.26 14.66
N THR A 151 -2.01 6.31 14.50
CA THR A 151 -1.09 6.46 13.37
C THR A 151 0.23 5.71 13.58
N THR A 152 0.37 4.93 14.66
CA THR A 152 1.59 4.17 14.95
C THR A 152 1.24 2.82 15.58
N PRO A 153 1.72 1.69 15.02
CA PRO A 153 1.41 0.35 15.54
C PRO A 153 1.78 0.17 17.02
N GLY A 154 2.84 0.84 17.48
CA GLY A 154 3.34 0.77 18.84
C GLY A 154 2.34 1.20 19.93
N THR A 155 1.28 1.96 19.60
CA THR A 155 0.25 2.33 20.57
C THR A 155 -0.49 1.11 21.14
N ASN A 156 -0.70 0.08 20.31
CA ASN A 156 -1.30 -1.18 20.76
C ASN A 156 -0.89 -2.32 19.82
N ILE A 157 0.32 -2.84 20.00
CA ILE A 157 0.90 -3.85 19.11
C ILE A 157 0.07 -5.15 19.06
N LYS A 158 -0.57 -5.51 20.18
CA LYS A 158 -1.45 -6.68 20.27
C LYS A 158 -2.67 -6.52 19.35
N LEU A 159 -3.30 -5.34 19.39
CA LEU A 159 -4.41 -5.03 18.48
C LEU A 159 -3.94 -4.99 17.03
N TYR A 160 -2.81 -4.35 16.73
CA TYR A 160 -2.26 -4.29 15.38
C TYR A 160 -2.03 -5.70 14.78
N ASN A 161 -1.41 -6.59 15.55
CA ASN A 161 -1.20 -7.98 15.13
C ASN A 161 -2.53 -8.74 14.99
N LYS A 162 -3.49 -8.51 15.89
CA LYS A 162 -4.83 -9.13 15.79
C LYS A 162 -5.55 -8.69 14.51
N LEU A 163 -5.56 -7.40 14.20
CA LEU A 163 -6.16 -6.87 12.97
C LEU A 163 -5.45 -7.39 11.71
N THR A 164 -4.12 -7.50 11.75
CA THR A 164 -3.33 -8.11 10.67
C THR A 164 -3.74 -9.56 10.43
N SER A 165 -3.89 -10.36 11.50
CA SER A 165 -4.36 -11.75 11.38
C SER A 165 -5.80 -11.84 10.87
N CYS A 166 -6.72 -11.01 11.37
CA CYS A 166 -8.09 -10.99 10.85
C CYS A 166 -8.14 -10.62 9.36
N LEU A 167 -7.31 -9.68 8.93
CA LEU A 167 -7.22 -9.28 7.53
C LEU A 167 -6.67 -10.41 6.65
N ALA A 168 -5.65 -11.14 7.13
CA ALA A 168 -5.10 -12.29 6.43
C ALA A 168 -6.11 -13.45 6.32
N GLU A 169 -6.88 -13.71 7.38
CA GLU A 169 -7.92 -14.74 7.41
C GLU A 169 -9.01 -14.46 6.37
N VAL A 170 -9.56 -13.23 6.36
CA VAL A 170 -10.60 -12.85 5.38
C VAL A 170 -10.05 -12.83 3.96
N PHE A 171 -8.78 -12.44 3.77
CA PHE A 171 -8.11 -12.55 2.47
C PHE A 171 -8.02 -14.01 2.00
N SER A 172 -7.60 -14.94 2.86
CA SER A 172 -7.55 -16.38 2.53
C SER A 172 -8.93 -16.94 2.20
N GLN A 173 -9.96 -16.64 2.99
CA GLN A 173 -11.36 -17.03 2.71
C GLN A 173 -11.83 -16.52 1.34
N ARG A 174 -11.47 -15.28 0.98
CA ARG A 174 -11.76 -14.73 -0.36
C ARG A 174 -11.04 -15.49 -1.46
N CYS A 175 -9.79 -15.91 -1.24
CA CYS A 175 -9.04 -16.71 -2.21
C CYS A 175 -9.64 -18.10 -2.44
N GLU A 176 -10.23 -18.72 -1.41
CA GLU A 176 -10.90 -20.03 -1.53
C GLU A 176 -12.08 -19.99 -2.51
N VAL A 177 -12.87 -18.91 -2.48
CA VAL A 177 -14.08 -18.77 -3.31
C VAL A 177 -13.85 -18.01 -4.62
N ASN A 178 -12.69 -17.37 -4.80
CA ASN A 178 -12.38 -16.57 -5.98
C ASN A 178 -11.01 -16.93 -6.57
N ARG A 179 -11.02 -17.81 -7.59
CA ARG A 179 -9.82 -18.28 -8.28
C ARG A 179 -8.98 -17.14 -8.86
N LYS A 180 -9.60 -16.10 -9.43
CA LYS A 180 -8.87 -14.95 -10.02
C LYS A 180 -8.11 -14.16 -8.95
N ALA A 181 -8.71 -13.96 -7.78
CA ALA A 181 -8.04 -13.32 -6.65
C ALA A 181 -6.96 -14.22 -6.05
N SER A 182 -7.22 -15.53 -5.94
CA SER A 182 -6.26 -16.53 -5.45
C SER A 182 -5.00 -16.57 -6.30
N VAL A 183 -5.12 -16.75 -7.62
CA VAL A 183 -3.98 -16.75 -8.56
C VAL A 183 -3.35 -15.36 -8.69
N GLY A 184 -4.15 -14.29 -8.55
CA GLY A 184 -3.64 -12.92 -8.54
C GLY A 184 -2.65 -12.66 -7.40
N GLY A 185 -2.85 -13.33 -6.26
CA GLY A 185 -2.03 -13.17 -5.06
C GLY A 185 -2.26 -11.80 -4.39
N CYS A 186 -1.30 -11.38 -3.55
CA CYS A 186 -1.36 -10.08 -2.91
C CYS A 186 0.00 -9.37 -2.85
N ILE A 187 -0.05 -8.05 -2.73
CA ILE A 187 1.10 -7.20 -2.45
C ILE A 187 0.80 -6.42 -1.17
N ILE A 188 1.64 -6.60 -0.16
CA ILE A 188 1.45 -6.11 1.21
C ILE A 188 2.43 -4.95 1.44
N ASN A 189 1.90 -3.73 1.56
CA ASN A 189 2.65 -2.57 2.04
C ASN A 189 2.68 -2.57 3.57
N THR A 190 3.84 -2.26 4.14
CA THR A 190 4.06 -2.25 5.59
C THR A 190 4.47 -0.87 6.08
N CYS A 191 4.30 -0.60 7.38
CA CYS A 191 4.80 0.62 7.99
C CYS A 191 6.34 0.64 8.05
N GLY A 192 6.93 1.82 8.22
CA GLY A 192 8.39 1.99 8.30
C GLY A 192 9.07 1.56 9.60
N TRP A 193 8.37 0.85 10.51
CA TRP A 193 8.91 0.47 11.81
C TRP A 193 9.61 -0.89 11.76
N VAL A 194 10.92 -0.88 11.51
CA VAL A 194 11.70 -2.10 11.19
C VAL A 194 12.52 -2.67 12.37
N LYS A 195 12.43 -2.09 13.57
CA LYS A 195 13.24 -2.47 14.74
C LYS A 195 12.37 -2.91 15.91
N GLY A 196 12.90 -3.77 16.78
CA GLY A 196 12.25 -4.18 18.03
C GLY A 196 10.87 -4.80 17.79
N SER A 197 9.83 -4.28 18.43
CA SER A 197 8.44 -4.74 18.24
C SER A 197 7.93 -4.56 16.81
N GLY A 198 8.46 -3.58 16.06
CA GLY A 198 8.15 -3.41 14.65
C GLY A 198 8.66 -4.57 13.79
N TYR A 199 9.89 -5.05 14.06
CA TYR A 199 10.44 -6.25 13.42
C TYR A 199 9.58 -7.48 13.71
N GLN A 200 9.18 -7.68 14.96
CA GLN A 200 8.31 -8.79 15.35
C GLN A 200 6.95 -8.72 14.64
N ALA A 201 6.42 -7.52 14.39
CA ALA A 201 5.20 -7.34 13.61
C ALA A 201 5.38 -7.68 12.12
N LEU A 202 6.56 -7.44 11.54
CA LEU A 202 6.89 -7.89 10.17
C LEU A 202 6.93 -9.41 10.06
N VAL A 203 7.57 -10.08 11.04
CA VAL A 203 7.61 -11.56 11.10
C VAL A 203 6.20 -12.13 11.31
N HIS A 204 5.40 -11.53 12.20
CA HIS A 204 3.99 -11.88 12.40
C HIS A 204 3.19 -11.73 11.10
N CYS A 205 3.35 -10.62 10.37
CA CYS A 205 2.71 -10.41 9.08
C CYS A 205 3.11 -11.47 8.06
N ALA A 206 4.40 -11.78 7.94
CA ALA A 206 4.91 -12.79 7.03
C ALA A 206 4.30 -14.17 7.30
N SER A 207 4.15 -14.53 8.58
CA SER A 207 3.50 -15.76 9.01
C SER A 207 1.99 -15.74 8.76
N ALA A 208 1.28 -14.69 9.18
CA ALA A 208 -0.17 -14.60 9.07
C ALA A 208 -0.65 -14.62 7.62
N PHE A 209 0.08 -13.96 6.72
CA PHE A 209 -0.22 -13.97 5.28
C PHE A 209 0.43 -15.14 4.55
N GLU A 210 1.23 -16.00 5.18
CA GLU A 210 2.00 -17.07 4.50
C GLU A 210 2.75 -16.54 3.27
N VAL A 211 3.58 -15.52 3.49
CA VAL A 211 4.28 -14.78 2.44
C VAL A 211 5.30 -15.68 1.73
N ASP A 212 5.33 -15.63 0.39
CA ASP A 212 6.28 -16.39 -0.43
C ASP A 212 7.51 -15.54 -0.78
N VAL A 213 7.33 -14.22 -0.88
CA VAL A 213 8.37 -13.28 -1.30
C VAL A 213 8.39 -12.05 -0.40
N VAL A 214 9.57 -11.69 0.10
CA VAL A 214 9.78 -10.44 0.85
C VAL A 214 10.73 -9.53 0.07
N LEU A 215 10.23 -8.36 -0.30
CA LEU A 215 11.01 -7.31 -0.95
C LEU A 215 11.49 -6.30 0.10
N VAL A 216 12.79 -6.31 0.39
CA VAL A 216 13.43 -5.40 1.34
C VAL A 216 13.98 -4.20 0.57
N LEU A 217 13.48 -3.00 0.87
CA LEU A 217 13.96 -1.77 0.23
C LEU A 217 15.05 -1.09 1.07
N ASP A 218 16.24 -0.95 0.47
CA ASP A 218 17.33 -0.09 0.95
C ASP A 218 17.73 -0.29 2.42
N HIS A 219 17.78 -1.56 2.89
CA HIS A 219 18.10 -1.86 4.29
C HIS A 219 18.73 -3.25 4.50
N GLU A 220 20.05 -3.36 4.25
CA GLU A 220 20.81 -4.63 4.30
C GLU A 220 20.70 -5.38 5.64
N ARG A 221 20.73 -4.66 6.76
CA ARG A 221 20.58 -5.29 8.08
C ARG A 221 19.23 -6.01 8.22
N LEU A 222 18.16 -5.41 7.71
CA LEU A 222 16.81 -5.99 7.78
C LEU A 222 16.71 -7.18 6.84
N TYR A 223 17.35 -7.08 5.66
CA TYR A 223 17.46 -8.20 4.74
C TYR A 223 18.14 -9.41 5.38
N ASN A 224 19.27 -9.21 6.05
CA ASN A 224 20.00 -10.30 6.71
C ASN A 224 19.22 -10.88 7.91
N GLU A 225 18.55 -10.03 8.70
CA GLU A 225 17.69 -10.46 9.81
C GLU A 225 16.52 -11.32 9.30
N LEU A 226 15.78 -10.85 8.28
CA LEU A 226 14.66 -11.59 7.70
C LEU A 226 15.09 -12.87 6.99
N LYS A 227 16.23 -12.86 6.29
CA LYS A 227 16.78 -14.06 5.64
C LYS A 227 17.17 -15.15 6.64
N ARG A 228 17.58 -14.76 7.85
CA ARG A 228 17.90 -15.68 8.95
C ARG A 228 16.65 -16.22 9.64
N ASP A 229 15.66 -15.35 9.89
CA ASP A 229 14.55 -15.67 10.79
C ASP A 229 13.29 -16.19 10.05
N LEU A 230 13.14 -15.93 8.75
CA LEU A 230 12.04 -16.49 7.96
C LEU A 230 12.34 -17.90 7.46
N PRO A 231 11.32 -18.74 7.22
CA PRO A 231 11.50 -20.07 6.65
C PRO A 231 12.27 -20.04 5.32
N HIS A 232 13.10 -21.06 5.07
CA HIS A 232 13.96 -21.12 3.89
C HIS A 232 13.22 -21.08 2.53
N PHE A 233 11.93 -21.43 2.50
CA PHE A 233 11.12 -21.33 1.29
C PHE A 233 10.75 -19.88 0.92
N VAL A 234 10.80 -18.95 1.89
CA VAL A 234 10.46 -17.54 1.66
C VAL A 234 11.62 -16.85 0.95
N ARG A 235 11.35 -16.32 -0.24
CA ARG A 235 12.36 -15.63 -1.06
C ARG A 235 12.52 -14.20 -0.56
N VAL A 236 13.63 -13.91 0.09
CA VAL A 236 13.98 -12.54 0.52
C VAL A 236 14.86 -11.88 -0.54
N VAL A 237 14.42 -10.73 -1.07
CA VAL A 237 15.09 -9.99 -2.15
C VAL A 237 15.39 -8.56 -1.68
N LEU A 238 16.65 -8.14 -1.76
CA LEU A 238 17.06 -6.76 -1.50
C LEU A 238 16.92 -5.95 -2.80
N LEU A 239 16.22 -4.81 -2.72
CA LEU A 239 16.07 -3.87 -3.82
C LEU A 239 16.56 -2.48 -3.40
N PRO A 240 17.22 -1.73 -4.30
CA PRO A 240 17.59 -0.34 -4.03
C PRO A 240 16.35 0.56 -4.02
N LYS A 241 16.41 1.64 -3.23
CA LYS A 241 15.45 2.74 -3.37
C LYS A 241 15.73 3.54 -4.64
N SER A 242 14.72 4.20 -5.19
CA SER A 242 14.93 5.18 -6.25
C SER A 242 15.57 6.45 -5.68
N GLY A 243 16.55 7.02 -6.41
CA GLY A 243 17.14 8.32 -6.07
C GLY A 243 16.14 9.50 -6.13
N GLY A 244 14.94 9.29 -6.69
CA GLY A 244 13.85 10.27 -6.67
C GLY A 244 12.97 10.20 -5.41
N VAL A 245 13.25 9.27 -4.48
CA VAL A 245 12.52 9.23 -3.20
C VAL A 245 13.02 10.37 -2.31
N VAL A 246 12.07 11.12 -1.76
CA VAL A 246 12.35 12.29 -0.92
C VAL A 246 11.89 12.01 0.50
N GLU A 247 12.73 12.36 1.47
CA GLU A 247 12.38 12.31 2.88
C GLU A 247 11.19 13.21 3.21
N ARG A 248 10.38 12.79 4.17
CA ARG A 248 9.17 13.52 4.58
C ARG A 248 9.26 13.90 6.04
N SER A 249 9.11 15.20 6.30
CA SER A 249 8.99 15.73 7.65
C SER A 249 7.72 15.20 8.34
N LYS A 250 7.66 15.37 9.68
CA LYS A 250 6.48 14.97 10.46
C LYS A 250 5.26 15.79 10.09
N GLU A 251 5.47 17.06 9.75
CA GLU A 251 4.47 18.03 9.32
C GLU A 251 3.87 17.60 7.98
N CYS A 252 4.70 17.30 6.98
CA CYS A 252 4.24 16.79 5.68
C CYS A 252 3.41 15.50 5.82
N ARG A 253 3.80 14.59 6.73
CA ARG A 253 3.01 13.37 7.02
C ARG A 253 1.67 13.69 7.69
N ARG A 254 1.61 14.74 8.51
CA ARG A 254 0.38 15.18 9.17
C ARG A 254 -0.58 15.80 8.16
N GLU A 255 -0.10 16.70 7.32
CA GLU A 255 -0.89 17.30 6.25
C GLU A 255 -1.45 16.23 5.31
N ALA A 256 -0.63 15.26 4.90
CA ALA A 256 -1.09 14.15 4.06
C ALA A 256 -2.20 13.30 4.72
N ARG A 257 -2.18 13.17 6.07
CA ARG A 257 -3.26 12.49 6.80
C ARG A 257 -4.55 13.31 6.77
N ASP A 258 -4.45 14.61 7.01
CA ASP A 258 -5.59 15.52 7.03
C ASP A 258 -6.23 15.61 5.63
N ASP A 259 -5.41 15.66 4.58
CA ASP A 259 -5.87 15.61 3.19
C ASP A 259 -6.56 14.29 2.87
N LYS A 260 -6.06 13.15 3.36
CA LYS A 260 -6.69 11.86 3.13
C LYS A 260 -8.06 11.73 3.81
N ILE A 261 -8.23 12.33 4.98
CA ILE A 261 -9.54 12.42 5.65
C ILE A 261 -10.49 13.28 4.81
N ARG A 262 -10.03 14.44 4.32
CA ARG A 262 -10.84 15.30 3.45
C ARG A 262 -11.25 14.56 2.18
N GLU A 263 -10.32 13.86 1.54
CA GLU A 263 -10.56 13.08 0.33
C GLU A 263 -11.61 11.99 0.55
N TYR A 264 -11.59 11.31 1.70
CA TYR A 264 -12.57 10.28 2.04
C TYR A 264 -14.01 10.81 2.04
N PHE A 265 -14.25 12.01 2.58
CA PHE A 265 -15.60 12.58 2.68
C PHE A 265 -16.02 13.41 1.47
N TYR A 266 -15.09 14.13 0.85
CA TYR A 266 -15.39 15.13 -0.20
C TYR A 266 -14.92 14.71 -1.59
N GLY A 267 -14.22 13.58 -1.70
CA GLY A 267 -13.67 13.07 -2.93
C GLY A 267 -12.35 13.73 -3.32
N PHE A 268 -11.87 13.38 -4.51
CA PHE A 268 -10.60 13.83 -5.06
C PHE A 268 -10.84 14.52 -6.40
N ARG A 269 -10.17 15.66 -6.62
CA ARG A 269 -10.09 16.44 -7.88
C ARG A 269 -10.99 15.96 -9.03
N GLY A 270 -12.14 16.60 -9.21
CA GLY A 270 -13.07 16.30 -10.31
C GLY A 270 -14.11 15.22 -9.97
N ILE A 271 -13.86 14.40 -8.96
CA ILE A 271 -14.83 13.49 -8.36
C ILE A 271 -15.24 14.08 -7.00
N THR A 272 -16.40 14.72 -6.96
CA THR A 272 -16.95 15.33 -5.73
C THR A 272 -17.90 14.36 -5.06
N PHE A 273 -17.67 14.12 -3.77
CA PHE A 273 -18.64 13.46 -2.89
C PHE A 273 -19.41 14.52 -2.10
N TYR A 274 -20.66 14.21 -1.77
CA TYR A 274 -21.56 15.09 -1.05
C TYR A 274 -21.88 14.47 0.32
N PRO A 275 -21.01 14.68 1.34
CA PRO A 275 -21.23 14.11 2.65
C PRO A 275 -22.43 14.79 3.32
N PHE A 276 -23.17 14.02 4.13
CA PHE A 276 -24.28 14.54 4.91
C PHE A 276 -23.79 15.08 6.25
N SER A 277 -24.34 16.21 6.68
CA SER A 277 -24.18 16.74 8.03
C SER A 277 -25.54 16.77 8.71
N TYR A 278 -25.67 16.07 9.83
CA TYR A 278 -26.88 16.01 10.64
C TYR A 278 -26.53 15.68 12.09
N GLU A 279 -27.44 16.03 13.00
CA GLU A 279 -27.29 15.76 14.43
C GLU A 279 -27.78 14.35 14.77
N VAL A 280 -27.10 13.72 15.72
CA VAL A 280 -27.47 12.39 16.24
C VAL A 280 -27.51 12.45 17.76
N ARG A 281 -28.58 11.93 18.38
CA ARG A 281 -28.70 11.90 19.84
C ARG A 281 -27.74 10.86 20.40
N PHE A 282 -27.16 11.12 21.57
CA PHE A 282 -26.35 10.13 22.27
C PHE A 282 -27.11 8.83 22.61
N SER A 283 -28.44 8.90 22.77
CA SER A 283 -29.29 7.72 22.94
C SER A 283 -29.30 6.79 21.72
N ASP A 284 -29.00 7.32 20.54
CA ASP A 284 -29.12 6.62 19.27
C ASP A 284 -27.80 5.94 18.87
N VAL A 285 -26.71 6.16 19.63
CA VAL A 285 -25.38 5.64 19.33
C VAL A 285 -24.70 5.05 20.55
N ARG A 286 -23.79 4.10 20.32
CA ARG A 286 -22.90 3.57 21.36
C ARG A 286 -21.45 3.84 20.95
N ILE A 287 -20.74 4.59 21.77
CA ILE A 287 -19.35 4.98 21.52
C ILE A 287 -18.43 4.09 22.36
N TYR A 288 -17.49 3.41 21.70
CA TYR A 288 -16.53 2.53 22.34
C TYR A 288 -15.10 2.99 22.07
N LYS A 289 -14.20 2.71 23.01
CA LYS A 289 -12.75 2.92 22.85
C LYS A 289 -12.01 1.63 23.16
N ILE A 290 -11.21 1.16 22.20
CA ILE A 290 -10.43 -0.07 22.36
C ILE A 290 -9.16 0.25 23.17
N GLY A 291 -8.90 -0.54 24.21
CA GLY A 291 -7.66 -0.45 25.00
C GLY A 291 -7.64 0.59 26.12
N ALA A 292 -8.77 1.25 26.41
CA ALA A 292 -8.93 2.07 27.61
C ALA A 292 -9.49 1.23 28.78
N PRO A 293 -9.25 1.61 30.06
CA PRO A 293 -9.98 1.05 31.19
C PRO A 293 -11.49 1.21 30.98
N SER A 294 -12.29 0.28 31.51
CA SER A 294 -13.75 0.39 31.49
C SER A 294 -14.17 1.71 32.13
N ILE A 295 -14.85 2.57 31.37
CA ILE A 295 -15.39 3.83 31.88
C ILE A 295 -16.51 3.47 32.89
N PRO A 296 -16.50 4.00 34.12
CA PRO A 296 -17.61 3.81 35.05
C PRO A 296 -18.91 4.32 34.42
N THR A 297 -19.99 3.55 34.55
CA THR A 297 -21.32 3.82 33.99
C THR A 297 -21.90 5.21 34.33
N HIS A 298 -21.34 5.91 35.33
CA HIS A 298 -21.78 7.23 35.77
C HIS A 298 -21.18 8.42 34.98
N ALA A 299 -20.21 8.19 34.08
CA ALA A 299 -19.53 9.27 33.35
C ALA A 299 -20.11 9.57 31.95
N CYS A 300 -21.24 8.95 31.58
CA CYS A 300 -21.92 9.14 30.29
C CYS A 300 -23.36 9.66 30.45
N HIS A 301 -23.56 10.63 31.34
CA HIS A 301 -24.79 11.43 31.41
C HIS A 301 -24.50 12.87 31.01
#